data_AF-A0A2M9BGB4-F1
#
_entry.id   AF-A0A2M9BGB4-F1
#
_cell.length_a   1.000
_cell.length_b   1.000
_cell.length_c   1.000
_cell.angle_alpha   90.00
_cell.angle_beta   90.00
_cell.angle_gamma   90.00
#
_symmetry.space_group_name_H-M   'P 1'
#
loop_
_entity.id
_entity.type
_entity.pdbx_description
1 polymer ?
#
loop_
_entity_poly.entity_id
_entity_poly.type
_entity_poly.pdbx_seq_one_letter_code
_entity_poly.pdbx_strand_id
1 'polypeptide(L)'
;MRGQPVNDPAPSQDPERTPGSSQVTSEQVRRFGIPAVIALAALLFILQNTDEVSFEFLWFDFTWPLWIMLLVFSGVGAIVYWGVERRIRSRRK
;
A
#
# COMPACT_ATOMS: atom_id res chain seq x y z
N MET A 1 20.77 2.70 -79.02
CA MET A 1 19.76 1.86 -78.32
C MET A 1 19.68 2.34 -76.88
N ARG A 2 18.45 2.39 -76.35
CA ARG A 2 17.96 3.19 -75.22
C ARG A 2 18.57 2.72 -73.89
N GLY A 3 19.22 3.60 -73.13
CA GLY A 3 19.56 3.32 -71.73
C GLY A 3 18.27 3.21 -70.91
N GLN A 4 18.07 2.09 -70.24
CA GLN A 4 16.98 1.95 -69.28
C GLN A 4 17.34 2.72 -68.00
N PRO A 5 16.42 3.52 -67.43
CA PRO A 5 16.60 4.04 -66.09
C PRO A 5 16.58 2.86 -65.10
N VAL A 6 17.62 2.74 -64.30
CA VAL A 6 17.65 1.82 -63.16
C VAL A 6 16.60 2.34 -62.18
N ASN A 7 15.53 1.58 -61.97
CA ASN A 7 14.57 1.84 -60.91
C ASN A 7 15.15 1.23 -59.64
N ASP A 8 15.66 2.07 -58.75
CA ASP A 8 16.01 1.63 -57.40
C ASP A 8 14.72 1.15 -56.70
N PRO A 9 14.70 -0.05 -56.09
CA PRO A 9 13.59 -0.43 -55.24
C PRO A 9 13.51 0.56 -54.08
N ALA A 10 12.31 1.07 -53.82
CA ALA A 10 12.02 1.98 -52.71
C ALA A 10 12.62 1.44 -51.40
N PRO A 11 13.09 2.32 -50.49
CA PRO A 11 13.60 1.90 -49.19
C PRO A 11 12.54 1.04 -48.50
N SER A 12 12.90 -0.21 -48.22
CA SER A 12 12.12 -1.12 -47.40
C SER A 12 11.78 -0.39 -46.11
N GLN A 13 10.51 -0.06 -45.92
CA GLN A 13 10.05 0.46 -44.64
C GLN A 13 10.27 -0.65 -43.62
N ASP A 14 11.24 -0.47 -42.73
CA ASP A 14 11.37 -1.29 -41.53
C ASP A 14 10.09 -1.06 -40.71
N PRO A 15 9.21 -2.06 -40.58
CA PRO A 15 8.07 -1.92 -39.69
C PRO A 15 8.65 -1.80 -38.28
N GLU A 16 8.39 -0.64 -37.67
CA GLU A 16 8.54 -0.32 -36.26
C GLU A 16 8.92 -1.52 -35.38
N ARG A 17 10.21 -1.63 -35.03
CA ARG A 17 10.57 -2.30 -33.79
C ARG A 17 10.42 -1.28 -32.67
N THR A 18 9.20 -1.12 -32.17
CA THR A 18 8.91 -0.38 -30.93
C THR A 18 9.57 -1.13 -29.77
N PRO A 19 10.61 -0.61 -29.10
CA PRO A 19 11.22 -1.29 -27.98
C PRO A 19 10.42 -1.00 -26.70
N GLY A 20 9.66 -2.00 -26.25
CA GLY A 20 9.49 -2.32 -24.82
C GLY A 20 8.88 -1.28 -23.89
N SER A 21 7.57 -1.05 -23.97
CA SER A 21 6.78 -0.36 -22.92
C SER A 21 6.14 -1.30 -21.88
N SER A 22 6.42 -2.61 -21.91
CA SER A 22 5.70 -3.60 -21.08
C SER A 22 6.48 -4.16 -19.87
N GLN A 23 7.73 -3.76 -19.66
CA GLN A 23 8.59 -4.34 -18.62
C GLN A 23 8.59 -3.56 -17.29
N VAL A 24 8.21 -2.27 -17.30
CA VAL A 24 8.25 -1.41 -16.08
C VAL A 24 7.04 -1.63 -15.16
N THR A 25 5.98 -2.29 -15.65
CA THR A 25 4.67 -2.27 -14.98
C THR A 25 4.39 -3.52 -14.16
N SER A 26 4.94 -4.68 -14.52
CA SER A 26 4.56 -5.96 -13.89
C SER A 26 5.19 -6.20 -12.52
N GLU A 27 6.48 -5.89 -12.31
CA GLU A 27 7.11 -6.04 -10.99
C GLU A 27 6.64 -4.96 -9.99
N GLN A 28 6.42 -3.73 -10.45
CA GLN A 28 5.98 -2.63 -9.59
C GLN A 28 4.51 -2.81 -9.18
N VAL A 29 3.61 -3.20 -10.10
CA VAL A 29 2.22 -3.55 -9.76
C VAL A 29 2.17 -4.77 -8.84
N ARG A 30 3.05 -5.76 -9.02
CA ARG A 30 3.12 -6.92 -8.13
C ARG A 30 3.61 -6.56 -6.72
N ARG A 31 4.50 -5.58 -6.60
CA ARG A 31 5.03 -5.12 -5.30
C ARG A 31 4.04 -4.27 -4.50
N PHE A 32 3.18 -3.50 -5.17
CA PHE A 32 2.18 -2.65 -4.51
C PHE A 32 0.78 -3.25 -4.48
N GLY A 33 0.45 -4.18 -5.38
CA GLY A 33 -0.87 -4.80 -5.46
C GLY A 33 -1.22 -5.58 -4.20
N ILE A 34 -0.32 -6.42 -3.71
CA ILE A 34 -0.57 -7.24 -2.51
C ILE A 34 -0.81 -6.37 -1.26
N PRO A 35 0.08 -5.42 -0.87
CA PRO A 35 -0.16 -4.60 0.31
C PRO A 35 -1.38 -3.68 0.16
N ALA A 36 -1.67 -3.16 -1.05
CA ALA A 36 -2.86 -2.36 -1.30
C ALA A 36 -4.15 -3.18 -1.14
N VAL A 37 -4.18 -4.41 -1.66
CA VAL A 37 -5.31 -5.33 -1.50
C VAL A 37 -5.51 -5.72 -0.04
N ILE A 38 -4.42 -6.00 0.70
CA ILE A 38 -4.50 -6.28 2.14
C ILE A 38 -5.03 -5.08 2.90
N ALA A 39 -4.53 -3.87 2.62
CA ALA A 39 -5.01 -2.65 3.28
C ALA A 39 -6.49 -2.39 3.00
N LEU A 40 -6.93 -2.59 1.75
CA LEU A 40 -8.33 -2.44 1.38
C LEU A 40 -9.21 -3.50 2.04
N ALA A 41 -8.77 -4.75 2.07
CA ALA A 41 -9.50 -5.84 2.74
C ALA A 41 -9.60 -5.59 4.25
N ALA A 42 -8.52 -5.12 4.89
CA ALA A 42 -8.53 -4.74 6.30
C ALA A 42 -9.47 -3.56 6.56
N LEU A 43 -9.48 -2.56 5.68
CA LEU A 43 -10.42 -1.42 5.77
C LEU A 43 -11.86 -1.90 5.67
N LEU A 44 -12.17 -2.75 4.68
CA LEU A 44 -13.51 -3.32 4.53
C LEU A 44 -13.90 -4.21 5.71
N PHE A 45 -12.96 -5.01 6.24
CA PHE A 45 -13.16 -5.80 7.44
C PHE A 45 -13.48 -4.90 8.64
N ILE A 46 -12.77 -3.78 8.81
CA ILE A 46 -13.04 -2.80 9.86
C ILE A 46 -14.42 -2.17 9.71
N LEU A 47 -14.81 -1.75 8.50
CA LEU A 47 -16.11 -1.12 8.26
C LEU A 47 -17.28 -2.11 8.41
N GLN A 48 -17.12 -3.33 7.90
CA GLN A 48 -18.18 -4.35 7.94
C GLN A 48 -18.28 -5.00 9.32
N ASN A 49 -17.17 -5.16 10.02
CA ASN A 49 -17.09 -5.81 11.33
C ASN A 49 -17.05 -4.73 12.43
N THR A 50 -18.04 -3.83 12.38
CA THR A 50 -18.29 -2.82 13.40
C THR A 50 -19.14 -3.45 14.50
N ASP A 51 -18.66 -4.57 15.06
CA ASP A 51 -19.29 -5.13 16.26
C ASP A 51 -19.11 -4.11 17.39
N GLU A 52 -20.23 -3.52 17.78
CA GLU A 52 -20.33 -2.52 18.83
C GLU A 52 -20.17 -3.20 20.18
N VAL A 53 -19.12 -2.82 20.92
CA VAL A 53 -18.90 -3.32 22.28
C VAL A 53 -19.25 -2.21 23.26
N SER A 54 -20.23 -2.49 24.13
CA SER A 54 -20.62 -1.60 25.22
C SER A 54 -19.71 -1.81 26.44
N PHE A 55 -19.09 -0.74 26.91
CA PHE A 55 -18.34 -0.72 28.17
C PHE A 55 -19.09 0.09 29.21
N GLU A 56 -19.33 -0.52 30.36
CA GLU A 56 -19.85 0.16 31.54
C GLU A 56 -18.68 0.38 32.52
N PHE A 57 -18.28 1.64 32.70
CA PHE A 57 -17.22 2.01 33.62
C PHE A 57 -17.73 2.98 34.70
N LEU A 58 -18.00 2.42 35.88
CA LEU A 58 -18.31 3.11 37.14
C LEU A 58 -19.59 3.98 37.13
N TRP A 59 -19.66 5.01 36.30
CA TRP A 59 -20.85 5.86 36.06
C TRP A 59 -20.94 6.35 34.60
N PHE A 60 -20.14 5.77 33.71
CA PHE A 60 -20.09 6.13 32.30
C PHE A 60 -20.21 4.87 31.44
N ASP A 61 -21.17 4.87 30.54
CA ASP A 61 -21.34 3.85 29.52
C ASP A 61 -20.92 4.39 28.15
N PHE A 62 -20.28 3.54 27.35
CA PHE A 62 -19.85 3.92 26.02
C PHE A 62 -19.79 2.74 25.07
N THR A 63 -20.34 2.93 23.87
CA THR A 63 -20.45 1.90 22.84
C THR A 63 -19.58 2.27 21.65
N TRP A 64 -18.42 1.62 21.55
CA TRP A 64 -17.45 1.88 20.49
C TRP A 64 -17.16 0.61 19.70
N PRO A 65 -16.87 0.73 18.39
CA PRO A 65 -16.40 -0.40 17.60
C PRO A 65 -15.11 -0.98 18.19
N LEU A 66 -15.04 -2.31 18.29
CA LEU A 66 -13.91 -3.03 18.89
C LEU A 66 -12.54 -2.59 18.31
N TRP A 67 -12.48 -2.38 17.00
CA TRP A 67 -11.23 -2.01 16.31
C TRP A 67 -10.69 -0.65 16.77
N ILE A 68 -11.56 0.33 17.07
CA ILE A 68 -11.13 1.64 17.57
C ILE A 68 -10.51 1.48 18.95
N MET A 69 -11.14 0.68 19.80
CA MET A 69 -10.61 0.36 21.11
C MET A 69 -9.22 -0.27 21.04
N LEU A 70 -9.04 -1.29 20.18
CA LEU A 70 -7.73 -1.91 19.97
C LEU A 70 -6.65 -0.90 19.56
N LEU A 71 -6.99 0.03 18.65
CA LEU A 71 -6.06 1.09 18.25
C LEU A 71 -5.74 2.04 19.41
N VAL A 72 -6.73 2.45 20.20
CA VAL A 72 -6.52 3.31 21.37
C VAL A 72 -5.60 2.63 22.39
N PHE A 73 -5.89 1.38 22.77
CA PHE A 73 -5.06 0.65 23.73
C PHE A 73 -3.66 0.38 23.20
N SER A 74 -3.52 0.02 21.93
CA SER A 74 -2.21 -0.12 21.27
C SER A 74 -1.43 1.19 21.30
N GLY A 75 -2.10 2.32 21.03
CA GLY A 75 -1.49 3.64 21.08
C GLY A 75 -1.04 4.02 22.50
N VAL A 76 -1.89 3.81 23.51
CA VAL A 76 -1.55 4.04 24.92
C VAL A 76 -0.36 3.17 25.33
N GLY A 77 -0.37 1.88 24.98
CA GLY A 77 0.74 0.97 25.25
C GLY A 77 2.05 1.42 24.60
N ALA A 78 2.02 1.88 23.35
CA ALA A 78 3.18 2.41 22.65
C ALA A 78 3.73 3.68 23.32
N ILE A 79 2.86 4.60 23.75
CA ILE A 79 3.25 5.82 24.48
C ILE A 79 3.90 5.45 25.82
N VAL A 80 3.30 4.52 26.57
CA VAL A 80 3.83 4.04 27.84
C VAL A 80 5.21 3.40 27.64
N TYR A 81 5.34 2.50 26.66
CA TYR A 81 6.61 1.88 26.31
C TYR A 81 7.67 2.93 25.97
N TRP A 82 7.35 3.88 25.10
CA TRP A 82 8.28 4.95 24.71
C TRP A 82 8.70 5.81 25.90
N GLY A 83 7.77 6.16 26.78
CA GLY A 83 8.04 6.91 28.00
C GLY A 83 8.93 6.14 28.99
N VAL A 84 8.65 4.85 29.20
CA VAL A 84 9.44 3.97 30.07
C VAL A 84 10.84 3.77 29.51
N GLU A 85 10.97 3.46 28.22
CA GLU A 85 12.27 3.29 27.53
C GLU A 85 13.13 4.55 27.64
N ARG A 86 12.53 5.74 27.43
CA ARG A 86 13.22 7.02 27.60
C ARG A 86 13.73 7.20 29.02
N ARG A 87 12.93 6.83 30.03
CA ARG A 87 13.30 6.94 31.45
C ARG A 87 14.41 5.96 31.82
N ILE A 88 14.35 4.70 31.38
CA ILE A 88 15.38 3.69 31.65
C ILE A 88 16.71 4.09 31.01
N ARG A 89 16.67 4.60 29.77
CA ARG A 89 17.87 5.03 29.06
C ARG A 89 18.57 6.22 29.73
N SER A 90 17.82 7.17 30.27
CA SER A 90 18.37 8.28 31.05
C SER A 90 18.99 7.88 32.39
N ARG A 91 18.71 6.69 32.92
CA ARG A 91 19.30 6.18 34.17
C ARG A 91 20.59 5.37 33.94
N ARG A 92 20.92 5.03 32.70
CA ARG A 92 22.13 4.28 32.33
C ARG A 92 23.30 5.18 31.87
N LYS A 93 23.08 6.49 31.82
CA LYS A 93 24.13 7.52 31.70
C LYS A 93 24.32 8.17 33.06
#